data_AF-A0A076PN50-F1
#
_entry.id   AF-A0A076PN50-F1
#
_cell.length_a   1.000
_cell.length_b   1.000
_cell.length_c   1.000
_cell.angle_alpha   90.00
_cell.angle_beta   90.00
_cell.angle_gamma   90.00
#
_symmetry.space_group_name_H-M   'P 1'
#
loop_
_entity.id
_entity.type
_entity.pdbx_description
1 polymer ?
#
loop_
_entity_poly.entity_id
_entity_poly.type
_entity_poly.pdbx_seq_one_letter_code
_entity_poly.pdbx_strand_id
1 'polypeptide(L)'
;MTRQPLNIALRAALMSRNVHQVRDLLATHGLPSFAKALALCSPRVAADALSLLPQDKRNAVLRHLPRHLCDSLLPLGIAVATPYPPRRIRWDLLAWGDTAAHIQA
;
A
#
# COMPACT_ATOMS: atom_id res chain seq x y z
N MET A 1 0.18 -23.45 -19.91
CA MET A 1 0.06 -22.04 -20.33
C MET A 1 -1.22 -21.42 -19.76
N THR A 2 -1.22 -20.89 -18.53
CA THR A 2 -2.45 -20.28 -17.95
C THR A 2 -2.14 -19.15 -16.95
N ARG A 3 -1.27 -18.19 -17.32
CA ARG A 3 -1.14 -16.93 -16.55
C ARG A 3 -2.23 -15.90 -16.87
N GLN A 4 -2.88 -16.01 -18.03
CA GLN A 4 -3.92 -15.09 -18.48
C GLN A 4 -5.24 -15.12 -17.68
N PRO A 5 -5.77 -16.26 -17.19
CA PRO A 5 -7.04 -16.25 -16.46
C PRO A 5 -6.95 -15.50 -15.11
N LEU A 6 -5.79 -15.56 -14.44
CA LEU A 6 -5.56 -14.86 -13.18
C LEU A 6 -5.70 -13.34 -13.33
N ASN A 7 -5.04 -12.76 -14.33
CA ASN A 7 -5.03 -11.30 -14.52
C ASN A 7 -6.43 -10.76 -14.83
N ILE A 8 -7.20 -11.51 -15.62
CA ILE A 8 -8.57 -11.15 -15.99
C ILE A 8 -9.49 -11.26 -14.78
N ALA A 9 -9.42 -12.38 -14.05
CA ALA A 9 -10.19 -12.59 -12.82
C ALA A 9 -9.84 -11.55 -11.75
N LEU A 10 -8.56 -11.20 -11.60
CA LEU A 10 -8.12 -10.17 -10.67
C LEU A 10 -8.67 -8.79 -11.05
N ARG A 11 -8.58 -8.41 -12.34
CA ARG A 11 -9.15 -7.13 -12.79
C ARG A 11 -10.66 -7.08 -12.58
N ALA A 12 -11.39 -8.15 -12.89
CA ALA A 12 -12.84 -8.23 -12.65
C ALA A 12 -13.18 -8.13 -11.14
N ALA A 13 -12.42 -8.81 -10.28
CA ALA A 13 -12.58 -8.74 -8.83
C ALA A 13 -12.31 -7.32 -8.28
N LEU A 14 -11.32 -6.62 -8.84
CA LEU A 14 -10.99 -5.24 -8.46
C LEU A 14 -12.04 -4.25 -8.96
N MET A 15 -12.52 -4.40 -10.20
CA MET A 15 -13.59 -3.55 -10.73
C MET A 15 -14.90 -3.71 -9.96
N SER A 16 -15.19 -4.92 -9.46
CA SER A 16 -16.36 -5.19 -8.63
C SER A 16 -16.15 -4.92 -7.13
N ARG A 17 -14.97 -4.41 -6.72
CA ARG A 17 -14.56 -4.26 -5.31
C ARG A 17 -14.82 -5.52 -4.47
N ASN A 18 -14.75 -6.71 -5.07
CA ASN A 18 -15.08 -7.96 -4.41
C ASN A 18 -13.88 -8.48 -3.59
N VAL A 19 -13.84 -8.08 -2.32
CA VAL A 19 -12.76 -8.42 -1.38
C VAL A 19 -12.62 -9.94 -1.18
N HIS A 20 -13.73 -10.68 -1.19
CA HIS A 20 -13.72 -12.13 -1.03
C HIS A 20 -13.02 -12.80 -2.22
N GLN A 21 -13.38 -12.42 -3.44
CA GLN A 21 -12.77 -12.97 -4.65
C GLN A 21 -11.28 -12.62 -4.76
N VAL A 22 -10.88 -11.40 -4.35
CA VAL A 22 -9.45 -11.01 -4.28
C VAL A 22 -8.67 -11.90 -3.29
N ARG A 23 -9.27 -12.19 -2.13
CA ARG A 23 -8.66 -13.07 -1.11
C ARG A 23 -8.57 -14.51 -1.56
N ASP A 24 -9.58 -15.01 -2.26
CA ASP A 24 -9.61 -16.38 -2.80
C ASP A 24 -8.58 -16.54 -3.92
N LEU A 25 -8.44 -15.54 -4.81
CA LEU A 25 -7.40 -15.54 -5.83
C LEU A 25 -6.00 -15.55 -5.20
N LEU A 26 -5.79 -14.78 -4.13
CA LEU A 26 -4.53 -14.78 -3.38
C LEU A 26 -4.27 -16.14 -2.70
N ALA A 27 -5.28 -16.76 -2.11
CA ALA A 27 -5.16 -18.08 -1.48
C ALA A 27 -4.89 -19.20 -2.51
N THR A 28 -5.53 -19.12 -3.67
CA THR A 28 -5.47 -20.15 -4.72
C THR A 28 -4.16 -20.10 -5.51
N HIS A 29 -3.68 -18.89 -5.85
CA HIS A 29 -2.52 -18.72 -6.74
C HIS A 29 -1.22 -18.34 -6.02
N GLY A 30 -1.32 -17.97 -4.74
CA GLY A 30 -0.20 -17.59 -3.90
C GLY A 30 0.30 -16.16 -4.13
N LEU A 31 1.08 -15.69 -3.15
CA LEU A 31 1.65 -14.34 -3.07
C LEU A 31 2.45 -13.90 -4.32
N PRO A 32 3.40 -14.67 -4.88
CA PRO A 32 4.24 -14.20 -5.98
C PRO A 32 3.49 -14.08 -7.31
N SER A 33 2.50 -14.94 -7.56
CA SER A 33 1.66 -14.88 -8.75
C SER A 33 0.72 -13.67 -8.69
N PHE A 34 0.14 -13.42 -7.52
CA PHE A 34 -0.70 -12.27 -7.24
C PHE A 34 0.06 -10.94 -7.37
N ALA A 35 1.28 -10.85 -6.81
CA ALA A 35 2.12 -9.67 -6.93
C ALA A 35 2.49 -9.36 -8.39
N LYS A 36 2.77 -10.39 -9.20
CA LYS A 36 3.02 -10.24 -10.64
C LYS A 36 1.78 -9.74 -11.40
N ALA A 37 0.59 -10.17 -11.01
CA ALA A 37 -0.65 -9.67 -11.59
C ALA A 37 -0.90 -8.20 -11.24
N LEU A 38 -0.65 -7.81 -9.98
CA LEU A 38 -0.72 -6.41 -9.56
C LEU A 38 0.31 -5.52 -10.27
N ALA A 39 1.49 -6.06 -10.58
CA ALA A 39 2.53 -5.34 -11.33
C ALA A 39 2.11 -4.95 -12.76
N LEU A 40 1.06 -5.58 -13.31
CA LEU A 40 0.48 -5.27 -14.61
C LEU A 40 -0.70 -4.28 -14.54
N CYS A 41 -1.07 -3.85 -13.33
CA CYS A 41 -2.12 -2.86 -13.09
C CYS A 41 -1.51 -1.47 -12.85
N SER A 42 -2.34 -0.43 -12.97
CA SER A 42 -1.90 0.92 -12.63
C SER A 42 -1.62 1.04 -11.12
N PRO A 43 -0.71 1.94 -10.69
CA PRO A 43 -0.37 2.10 -9.28
C PRO A 43 -1.58 2.39 -8.38
N ARG A 44 -2.58 3.14 -8.88
CA ARG A 44 -3.81 3.42 -8.14
C ARG A 44 -4.67 2.18 -7.91
N VAL A 45 -4.80 1.32 -8.92
CA VAL A 45 -5.56 0.06 -8.81
C VAL A 45 -4.84 -0.91 -7.87
N ALA A 46 -3.50 -0.95 -7.92
CA ALA A 46 -2.71 -1.72 -6.96
C ALA A 46 -2.86 -1.20 -5.53
N ALA A 47 -2.88 0.12 -5.32
CA ALA A 47 -3.11 0.74 -4.02
C ALA A 47 -4.50 0.41 -3.44
N ASP A 48 -5.54 0.49 -4.26
CA ASP A 48 -6.91 0.14 -3.85
C ASP A 48 -7.01 -1.36 -3.48
N ALA A 49 -6.45 -2.25 -4.32
CA ALA A 49 -6.36 -3.68 -4.04
C ALA A 49 -5.67 -4.00 -2.70
N LEU A 50 -4.54 -3.33 -2.44
CA LEU A 50 -3.77 -3.50 -1.20
C LEU A 50 -4.52 -2.94 0.02
N SER A 51 -5.32 -1.89 -0.16
CA SER A 51 -6.16 -1.30 0.89
C SER A 51 -7.27 -2.25 1.36
N LEU A 52 -7.77 -3.10 0.45
CA LEU A 52 -8.79 -4.12 0.74
C LEU A 52 -8.22 -5.34 1.48
N LEU A 53 -6.90 -5.51 1.52
CA LEU A 53 -6.24 -6.63 2.21
C LEU A 53 -5.94 -6.29 3.68
N PRO A 54 -6.04 -7.28 4.59
CA PRO A 54 -5.56 -7.14 5.96
C PRO A 54 -4.04 -6.92 5.97
N GLN A 55 -3.56 -6.24 7.02
CA GLN A 55 -2.19 -5.73 7.12
C GLN A 55 -1.11 -6.82 6.93
N ASP A 56 -1.31 -8.02 7.49
CA ASP A 56 -0.37 -9.14 7.35
C ASP A 56 -0.20 -9.57 5.88
N LYS A 57 -1.33 -9.70 5.17
CA LYS A 57 -1.32 -10.09 3.75
C LYS A 57 -0.77 -8.98 2.88
N ARG A 58 -1.07 -7.71 3.20
CA ARG A 58 -0.52 -6.55 2.50
C ARG A 58 1.00 -6.52 2.57
N ASN A 59 1.56 -6.69 3.76
CA ASN A 59 3.02 -6.73 3.95
C ASN A 59 3.67 -7.89 3.19
N ALA A 60 3.04 -9.07 3.19
CA ALA A 60 3.54 -10.22 2.44
C ALA A 60 3.54 -9.94 0.92
N VAL A 61 2.47 -9.35 0.37
CA VAL A 61 2.40 -9.00 -1.06
C VAL A 61 3.43 -7.92 -1.42
N LEU A 62 3.62 -6.91 -0.56
CA LEU A 62 4.62 -5.85 -0.77
C LEU A 62 6.06 -6.36 -0.83
N ARG A 63 6.39 -7.44 -0.11
CA ARG A 63 7.72 -8.09 -0.20
C ARG A 63 7.97 -8.77 -1.55
N HIS A 64 6.92 -9.10 -2.30
CA HIS A 64 7.01 -9.74 -3.61
C HIS A 64 6.79 -8.78 -4.79
N LEU A 65 6.43 -7.52 -4.50
CA LEU A 65 6.26 -6.48 -5.51
C LEU A 65 7.63 -5.93 -5.96
N PRO A 66 7.79 -5.61 -7.25
CA PRO A 66 9.02 -5.01 -7.73
C PRO A 66 9.19 -3.58 -7.19
N ARG A 67 10.43 -3.20 -6.90
CA ARG A 67 10.81 -1.95 -6.22
C ARG A 67 10.16 -0.70 -6.83
N HIS A 68 10.18 -0.58 -8.16
CA HIS A 68 9.62 0.57 -8.88
C HIS A 68 8.12 0.78 -8.63
N LEU A 69 7.36 -0.30 -8.43
CA LEU A 69 5.93 -0.20 -8.14
C LEU A 69 5.72 0.17 -6.67
N CYS A 70 6.52 -0.37 -5.74
CA CYS A 70 6.52 0.09 -4.36
C CYS A 70 6.82 1.61 -4.27
N ASP A 71 7.79 2.11 -5.04
CA ASP A 71 8.13 3.54 -5.07
C ASP A 71 6.96 4.39 -5.61
N SER A 72 6.21 3.86 -6.57
CA SER A 72 4.99 4.52 -7.11
C SER A 72 3.80 4.47 -6.15
N LEU A 73 3.81 3.56 -5.16
CA LEU A 73 2.78 3.40 -4.14
C LEU A 73 3.04 4.26 -2.89
N LEU A 74 4.30 4.63 -2.62
CA LEU A 74 4.68 5.55 -1.55
C LEU A 74 3.89 6.87 -1.53
N PRO A 75 3.75 7.63 -2.64
CA PRO A 75 2.98 8.87 -2.65
C PRO A 75 1.47 8.64 -2.45
N LEU A 76 0.99 7.40 -2.58
CA LEU A 76 -0.41 7.02 -2.35
C LEU A 76 -0.65 6.55 -0.90
N GLY A 77 0.36 6.61 -0.03
CA GLY A 77 0.26 6.20 1.38
C GLY A 77 0.29 4.67 1.59
N ILE A 78 0.60 3.90 0.55
CA ILE A 78 0.73 2.45 0.64
C ILE A 78 2.21 2.10 0.79
N ALA A 79 2.61 1.88 2.04
CA ALA A 79 3.95 1.43 2.41
C ALA A 79 3.88 0.08 3.13
N VAL A 80 4.99 -0.66 3.12
CA VAL A 80 5.18 -1.75 4.09
C VAL A 80 5.02 -1.13 5.46
N ALA A 81 4.17 -1.74 6.30
CA ALA A 81 4.13 -1.38 7.70
C ALA A 81 5.46 -1.79 8.31
N THR A 82 6.41 -0.86 8.30
CA THR A 82 7.62 -0.97 9.08
C THR A 82 7.20 -1.04 10.54
N PRO A 83 7.80 -1.90 11.38
CA PRO A 83 7.49 -1.93 12.82
C PRO A 83 7.90 -0.66 13.59
N TYR A 84 8.24 0.43 12.91
CA TYR A 84 8.52 1.74 13.49
C TYR A 84 7.40 2.73 13.16
N PRO A 85 7.03 3.62 14.11
CA PRO A 85 5.98 4.58 13.90
C PRO A 85 6.36 5.54 12.76
N PRO A 86 5.38 6.00 11.97
CA PRO A 86 5.63 6.97 10.92
C PRO A 86 6.21 8.23 11.57
N ARG A 87 7.37 8.68 11.10
CA ARG A 87 7.83 10.05 11.36
C ARG A 87 6.79 10.98 10.76
N ARG A 88 5.85 11.38 11.61
CA ARG A 88 4.91 12.48 11.35
C ARG A 88 5.73 13.68 10.91
N ILE A 89 5.27 14.27 9.82
CA ILE A 89 5.62 15.59 9.35
C ILE A 89 5.63 16.52 10.56
N ARG A 90 6.81 17.05 10.90
CA ARG A 90 7.01 18.01 11.99
C ARG A 90 6.55 19.38 11.48
N TRP A 91 5.27 19.68 11.70
CA TRP A 91 4.72 21.04 11.54
C TRP A 91 5.09 21.96 12.73
N ASP A 92 5.86 21.47 13.70
CA ASP A 92 6.19 22.16 14.96
C ASP A 92 7.25 23.29 14.83
N LEU A 93 7.40 23.90 13.66
CA LEU A 93 8.33 25.03 13.44
C LEU A 93 7.63 26.34 13.02
N LEU A 94 6.29 26.36 12.95
CA LEU A 94 5.54 27.55 12.53
C LEU A 94 4.44 28.01 13.51
N ALA A 95 4.36 27.41 14.71
CA ALA A 95 3.40 27.83 15.73
C ALA A 95 4.03 27.89 17.12
N TRP A 96 4.90 28.88 17.33
CA TRP A 96 4.94 29.56 18.63
C TRP A 96 5.37 31.01 18.43
N GLY A 97 4.38 31.83 18.11
CA GLY A 97 4.42 33.23 18.50
C GLY A 97 4.03 33.33 19.98
N ASP A 98 4.73 34.21 20.67
CA ASP A 98 4.38 34.85 21.94
C ASP A 98 4.39 33.97 23.22
N THR A 99 5.40 34.19 24.07
CA THR A 99 5.18 34.89 25.35
C THR A 99 6.49 35.12 26.12
N ALA A 100 6.53 36.31 26.72
CA ALA A 100 7.28 36.70 27.92
C ALA A 100 8.76 37.11 27.77
N ALA A 101 8.91 38.44 27.69
CA ALA A 101 9.92 39.16 28.44
C ALA A 101 9.99 38.69 29.92
N HIS A 102 11.20 38.41 30.42
CA HIS A 102 11.56 38.86 31.75
C HIS A 102 13.07 39.06 31.90
N ILE A 103 13.36 40.20 32.48
CA ILE A 103 14.64 40.84 32.78
C ILE A 103 15.33 40.11 33.94
N GLN A 104 16.66 39.97 33.89
CA GLN A 104 17.54 40.14 35.05
C GLN A 104 19.03 40.13 34.66
N ALA A 105 19.63 41.32 34.71
CA ALA A 105 20.99 41.58 35.17
C ALA A 105 21.04 43.02 35.70
#